data_AF-A0A2E9C976-F1
#
_entry.id   AF-A0A2E9C976-F1
#
_cell.length_a   1.000
_cell.length_b   1.000
_cell.length_c   1.000
_cell.angle_alpha   90.00
_cell.angle_beta   90.00
_cell.angle_gamma   90.00
#
_symmetry.space_group_name_H-M   'P 1'
#
loop_
_entity.id
_entity.type
_entity.pdbx_description
1 polymer ?
#
loop_
_entity_poly.entity_id
_entity_poly.type
_entity_poly.pdbx_seq_one_letter_code
_entity_poly.pdbx_strand_id
1 'polypeptide(L)'
;MGTCPFCRAQTLPGDSICYSCGRVITGASGMDSRVKGEFMRSPTRKAKRGMAPRQAKISKANPKRRGRKKRSRINQLGLVAFIAFVFFTPEARQFVLAKWAEVEDYLMEAIAPYQVYPLEAEYTVVRSIDLWNNGSGNGHLEESIPLPMDVTSNEGGAVALAYDDGTEVAKSNIQTIIDMELRIDGEVIAIPSDGLPYRSKANAILTQDGNEVWWPGQGSGSDFCPHGPCVRVSIDVPSGTHETVDFAVTLHSATHTWWHSTRMDGKIDGKSEGVSVHRSGTFDDISERGLGARVNEFSDNPWYDRGGQYGWAIDGRQNTAPLVHQTAASIEASLPSNLKDNAYAYARATFDWLNTNVPYDTAAPNVARSGEQCLQAGIGDCDEQSNAFMSIMRTKGIPTWYVFGALTDSQFQTWEGHAWAYIMLPMSQEWCEDNGVVLETCYVEGAVDVVNRKWLVHTPTAYIDWIEEAPWDNVDGYYAGGSISGNDFKRLRSFYTEGYKVIGGTWDNKWLGEDFS
;
A
#
# COMPACT_ATOMS: atom_id res chain seq x y z
N MET A 1 11.85 24.99 -12.38
CA MET A 1 10.58 24.39 -11.92
C MET A 1 10.44 23.09 -12.66
N GLY A 2 10.22 21.98 -11.94
CA GLY A 2 9.94 20.70 -12.56
C GLY A 2 8.45 20.59 -12.89
N THR A 3 8.09 19.62 -13.71
CA THR A 3 6.71 19.15 -13.81
C THR A 3 6.68 17.72 -13.29
N CYS A 4 5.65 17.37 -12.52
CA CYS A 4 5.42 16.01 -12.09
C CYS A 4 5.33 15.09 -13.32
N PRO A 5 6.10 13.99 -13.41
CA PRO A 5 5.98 13.05 -14.51
C PRO A 5 4.59 12.40 -14.58
N PHE A 6 3.92 12.23 -13.43
CA PHE A 6 2.65 11.49 -13.34
C PHE A 6 1.39 12.30 -13.66
N CYS A 7 1.34 13.59 -13.33
CA CYS A 7 0.15 14.42 -13.56
C CYS A 7 0.45 15.75 -14.27
N ARG A 8 1.73 16.00 -14.60
CA ARG A 8 2.23 17.22 -15.26
C ARG A 8 1.98 18.52 -14.49
N ALA A 9 1.50 18.46 -13.25
CA ALA A 9 1.41 19.62 -12.39
C ALA A 9 2.79 20.21 -12.11
N GLN A 10 2.86 21.51 -11.87
CA GLN A 10 4.12 22.17 -11.51
C GLN A 10 4.60 21.64 -10.16
N THR A 11 5.87 21.26 -10.11
CA THR A 11 6.54 20.84 -8.88
C THR A 11 7.61 21.85 -8.52
N LEU A 12 7.73 22.13 -7.22
CA LEU A 12 8.78 23.01 -6.71
C LEU A 12 10.12 22.26 -6.70
N PRO A 13 11.25 22.96 -6.93
CA PRO A 13 12.56 22.34 -6.79
C PRO A 13 12.75 21.76 -5.38
N GLY A 14 12.91 20.43 -5.29
CA GLY A 14 13.06 19.71 -4.02
C GLY A 14 11.82 18.95 -3.54
N ASP A 15 10.68 19.05 -4.26
CA ASP A 15 9.50 18.23 -3.95
C ASP A 15 9.79 16.75 -4.26
N SER A 16 9.69 15.90 -3.24
CA SER A 16 9.76 14.43 -3.38
C SER A 16 8.42 13.82 -3.75
N ILE A 17 7.32 14.52 -3.48
CA ILE A 17 5.94 14.12 -3.76
C ILE A 17 5.28 15.25 -4.57
N CYS A 18 4.57 14.91 -5.64
CA CYS A 18 3.79 15.91 -6.37
C CYS A 18 2.55 16.29 -5.58
N TYR A 19 2.47 17.45 -4.93
CA TYR A 19 1.27 17.82 -4.15
C TYR A 19 -0.06 17.90 -4.93
N SER A 20 -0.04 17.81 -6.26
CA SER A 20 -1.25 17.75 -7.10
C SER A 20 -1.76 16.34 -7.37
N CYS A 21 -0.90 15.33 -7.44
CA CYS A 21 -1.32 13.92 -7.62
C CYS A 21 -0.66 12.95 -6.63
N GLY A 22 0.05 13.51 -5.64
CA GLY A 22 0.84 12.97 -4.52
C GLY A 22 1.51 11.64 -4.72
N ARG A 23 1.95 11.41 -5.94
CA ARG A 23 2.96 10.42 -6.23
C ARG A 23 4.33 10.96 -5.92
N VAL A 24 5.18 10.05 -5.48
CA VAL A 24 6.59 10.31 -5.25
C VAL A 24 7.27 10.55 -6.60
N ILE A 25 7.72 11.77 -6.87
CA ILE A 25 8.27 12.21 -8.16
C ILE A 25 9.79 12.07 -8.28
N THR A 26 10.46 11.64 -7.22
CA THR A 26 11.90 11.39 -7.22
C THR A 26 12.26 10.25 -6.27
N GLY A 27 13.01 9.25 -6.73
CA GLY A 27 13.85 8.38 -5.88
C GLY A 27 13.14 7.34 -5.01
N ALA A 28 12.42 6.37 -5.56
CA ALA A 28 11.94 5.22 -4.78
C ALA A 28 13.03 4.15 -4.49
N SER A 29 14.31 4.51 -4.37
CA SER A 29 15.40 3.53 -4.52
C SER A 29 15.43 2.45 -3.43
N GLY A 30 14.92 2.73 -2.22
CA GLY A 30 14.84 1.77 -1.12
C GLY A 30 13.91 0.61 -1.46
N MET A 31 12.59 0.86 -1.42
CA MET A 31 11.59 -0.16 -1.75
C MET A 31 11.75 -0.75 -3.15
N ASP A 32 11.98 0.07 -4.16
CA ASP A 32 12.05 -0.42 -5.54
C ASP A 32 13.14 -1.49 -5.66
N SER A 33 14.32 -1.26 -5.07
CA SER A 33 15.38 -2.27 -4.96
C SER A 33 14.97 -3.50 -4.14
N ARG A 34 14.05 -3.33 -3.17
CA ARG A 34 13.56 -4.40 -2.29
C ARG A 34 12.61 -5.38 -2.94
N VAL A 35 11.55 -4.89 -3.57
CA VAL A 35 10.63 -5.74 -4.36
C VAL A 35 11.39 -6.42 -5.49
N LYS A 36 12.29 -5.66 -6.12
CA LYS A 36 13.17 -6.21 -7.14
C LYS A 36 14.08 -7.27 -6.54
N GLY A 37 14.48 -7.21 -5.27
CA GLY A 37 15.35 -8.20 -4.64
C GLY A 37 16.81 -8.02 -5.04
N GLU A 38 17.28 -6.77 -5.21
CA GLU A 38 18.65 -6.44 -5.66
C GLU A 38 19.75 -6.69 -4.59
N PHE A 39 19.46 -7.40 -3.49
CA PHE A 39 20.37 -7.52 -2.35
C PHE A 39 21.41 -8.62 -2.46
N MET A 40 22.63 -8.26 -2.06
CA MET A 40 23.68 -9.17 -1.60
C MET A 40 24.03 -8.77 -0.16
N ARG A 41 23.81 -9.64 0.84
CA ARG A 41 24.21 -9.34 2.25
C ARG A 41 25.74 -9.35 2.36
N SER A 42 26.35 -8.17 2.53
CA SER A 42 27.75 -8.01 2.99
C SER A 42 27.99 -6.63 3.65
N PRO A 43 28.96 -6.51 4.58
CA PRO A 43 28.88 -5.57 5.72
C PRO A 43 29.15 -4.10 5.37
N THR A 44 28.25 -3.24 5.86
CA THR A 44 28.14 -1.80 5.66
C THR A 44 29.38 -0.98 6.04
N ARG A 45 29.78 -0.03 5.18
CA ARG A 45 30.72 1.05 5.50
C ARG A 45 29.99 2.40 5.61
N LYS A 46 30.12 2.99 6.80
CA LYS A 46 29.66 4.28 7.36
C LYS A 46 29.28 5.40 6.36
N ALA A 47 28.09 5.97 6.54
CA ALA A 47 27.66 7.25 6.00
C ALA A 47 28.13 8.45 6.86
N LYS A 48 28.44 9.58 6.23
CA LYS A 48 28.80 10.87 6.87
C LYS A 48 27.54 11.71 7.15
N ARG A 49 27.50 12.35 8.33
CA ARG A 49 26.48 13.32 8.78
C ARG A 49 26.49 14.60 7.93
N GLY A 50 25.32 15.01 7.43
CA GLY A 50 25.03 16.36 6.97
C GLY A 50 24.29 17.18 8.03
N MET A 51 24.63 18.46 8.17
CA MET A 51 24.06 19.42 9.13
C MET A 51 22.90 20.21 8.51
N ALA A 52 21.88 20.51 9.32
CA ALA A 52 20.72 21.31 8.94
C ALA A 52 21.04 22.83 8.79
N PRO A 53 20.44 23.56 7.84
CA PRO A 53 20.58 25.01 7.78
C PRO A 53 19.61 25.73 8.73
N ARG A 54 20.18 26.60 9.57
CA ARG A 54 19.48 27.59 10.41
C ARG A 54 19.02 28.81 9.60
N GLN A 55 17.96 29.40 10.12
CA GLN A 55 17.28 30.65 9.75
C GLN A 55 18.19 31.82 9.35
N ALA A 56 17.76 32.60 8.34
CA ALA A 56 18.19 33.98 8.13
C ALA A 56 16.97 34.89 7.87
N LYS A 57 16.82 35.93 8.69
CA LYS A 57 15.84 37.02 8.57
C LYS A 57 16.38 38.16 7.70
N ILE A 58 15.44 39.07 7.37
CA ILE A 58 15.57 40.52 7.02
C ILE A 58 15.43 40.78 5.50
N SER A 59 14.37 41.45 5.02
CA SER A 59 14.27 42.93 5.07
C SER A 59 12.86 43.48 4.72
N LYS A 60 12.66 44.73 5.16
CA LYS A 60 11.43 45.56 5.16
C LYS A 60 11.04 46.12 3.79
N ALA A 61 9.73 46.29 3.53
CA ALA A 61 9.19 47.45 2.79
C ALA A 61 7.69 47.70 3.10
N ASN A 62 7.33 48.98 3.23
CA ASN A 62 6.05 49.54 3.70
C ASN A 62 4.83 49.30 2.79
N PRO A 63 3.59 49.25 3.34
CA PRO A 63 2.37 49.19 2.55
C PRO A 63 1.85 50.60 2.18
N LYS A 64 1.47 50.80 0.91
CA LYS A 64 0.75 51.99 0.44
C LYS A 64 -0.77 51.82 0.66
N ARG A 65 -1.35 52.76 1.40
CA ARG A 65 -2.80 52.99 1.58
C ARG A 65 -3.52 53.20 0.23
N ARG A 66 -4.65 52.52 0.03
CA ARG A 66 -5.67 52.88 -0.98
C ARG A 66 -7.07 52.81 -0.36
N GLY A 67 -7.93 53.72 -0.81
CA GLY A 67 -9.03 54.31 -0.04
C GLY A 67 -10.23 53.41 0.25
N ARG A 68 -10.84 53.66 1.41
CA ARG A 68 -12.15 53.16 1.84
C ARG A 68 -13.27 53.71 0.94
N LYS A 69 -14.02 52.83 0.27
CA LYS A 69 -15.37 53.12 -0.24
C LYS A 69 -16.40 52.75 0.84
N LYS A 70 -17.27 53.70 1.20
CA LYS A 70 -18.43 53.49 2.09
C LYS A 70 -19.37 52.46 1.46
N ARG A 71 -19.63 51.34 2.14
CA ARG A 71 -20.73 50.40 1.85
C ARG A 71 -21.88 50.62 2.84
N SER A 72 -23.11 50.41 2.37
CA SER A 72 -24.38 50.75 3.03
C SER A 72 -24.61 49.98 4.33
N ARG A 73 -25.12 50.69 5.36
CA ARG A 73 -25.32 50.19 6.73
C ARG A 73 -26.63 49.43 6.95
N ILE A 74 -27.40 49.12 5.90
CA ILE A 74 -28.73 48.48 6.03
C ILE A 74 -28.64 46.95 5.94
N ASN A 75 -27.73 46.40 5.12
CA ASN A 75 -27.55 44.94 5.02
C ASN A 75 -26.71 44.35 6.18
N GLN A 76 -26.02 45.19 6.95
CA GLN A 76 -25.27 44.76 8.15
C GLN A 76 -26.19 44.58 9.37
N LEU A 77 -27.32 45.29 9.47
CA LEU A 77 -28.24 45.16 10.60
C LEU A 77 -29.05 43.86 10.54
N GLY A 78 -29.51 43.45 9.35
CA GLY A 78 -30.17 42.15 9.15
C GLY A 78 -29.22 40.97 9.39
N LEU A 79 -27.98 41.07 8.93
CA LEU A 79 -26.94 40.06 9.17
C LEU A 79 -26.56 39.96 10.66
N VAL A 80 -26.42 41.10 11.35
CA VAL A 80 -26.11 41.11 12.79
C VAL A 80 -27.28 40.58 13.62
N ALA A 81 -28.53 40.88 13.23
CA ALA A 81 -29.71 40.31 13.89
C ALA A 81 -29.84 38.80 13.66
N PHE A 82 -29.51 38.30 12.46
CA PHE A 82 -29.46 36.87 12.17
C PHE A 82 -28.33 36.16 12.92
N ILE A 83 -27.12 36.73 12.94
CA ILE A 83 -25.99 36.21 13.74
C ILE A 83 -26.38 36.20 15.22
N ALA A 84 -26.95 37.27 15.75
CA ALA A 84 -27.42 37.31 17.13
C ALA A 84 -28.47 36.22 17.41
N PHE A 85 -29.47 36.04 16.54
CA PHE A 85 -30.47 34.99 16.68
C PHE A 85 -29.84 33.58 16.68
N VAL A 86 -28.91 33.30 15.77
CA VAL A 86 -28.18 32.02 15.74
C VAL A 86 -27.34 31.81 17.01
N PHE A 87 -26.77 32.85 17.60
CA PHE A 87 -25.97 32.73 18.84
C PHE A 87 -26.79 32.74 20.15
N PHE A 88 -28.01 33.28 20.14
CA PHE A 88 -28.90 33.34 21.32
C PHE A 88 -29.94 32.21 21.39
N THR A 89 -30.14 31.46 20.29
CA THR A 89 -31.02 30.28 20.28
C THR A 89 -30.18 29.00 20.14
N PRO A 90 -30.09 28.15 21.19
CA PRO A 90 -29.25 26.95 21.17
C PRO A 90 -29.56 26.00 20.00
N GLU A 91 -30.84 25.83 19.67
CA GLU A 91 -31.32 24.97 18.58
C GLU A 91 -30.92 25.50 17.19
N ALA A 92 -31.00 26.82 16.98
CA ALA A 92 -30.56 27.46 15.74
C ALA A 92 -29.05 27.42 15.58
N ARG A 93 -28.29 27.49 16.68
CA ARG A 93 -26.83 27.36 16.68
C ARG A 93 -26.39 25.97 16.25
N GLN A 94 -26.98 24.92 16.82
CA GLN A 94 -26.66 23.53 16.48
C GLN A 94 -27.04 23.23 15.02
N PHE A 95 -28.21 23.68 14.57
CA PHE A 95 -28.64 23.49 13.18
C PHE A 95 -27.73 24.21 12.18
N VAL A 96 -27.34 25.47 12.44
CA VAL A 96 -26.45 26.23 11.55
C VAL A 96 -25.03 25.68 11.58
N LEU A 97 -24.51 25.25 12.73
CA LEU A 97 -23.18 24.63 12.81
C LEU A 97 -23.14 23.26 12.13
N ALA A 98 -24.17 22.42 12.30
CA ALA A 98 -24.28 21.14 11.60
C ALA A 98 -24.39 21.34 10.08
N LYS A 99 -25.21 22.31 9.64
CA LYS A 99 -25.31 22.65 8.22
C LYS A 99 -24.06 23.34 7.67
N TRP A 100 -23.32 24.08 8.49
CA TRP A 100 -22.05 24.69 8.10
C TRP A 100 -20.93 23.66 8.01
N ALA A 101 -20.85 22.70 8.94
CA ALA A 101 -19.92 21.58 8.88
C ALA A 101 -20.18 20.70 7.65
N GLU A 102 -21.45 20.37 7.37
CA GLU A 102 -21.84 19.64 6.15
C GLU A 102 -21.44 20.42 4.87
N VAL A 103 -21.66 21.74 4.83
CA VAL A 103 -21.26 22.58 3.69
C VAL A 103 -19.74 22.75 3.57
N GLU A 104 -19.03 22.81 4.69
CA GLU A 104 -17.56 22.85 4.75
C GLU A 104 -16.97 21.54 4.21
N ASP A 105 -17.52 20.39 4.61
CA ASP A 105 -17.14 19.07 4.08
C ASP A 105 -17.34 18.99 2.56
N TYR A 106 -18.50 19.40 2.04
CA TYR A 106 -18.76 19.43 0.60
C TYR A 106 -17.81 20.37 -0.16
N LEU A 107 -17.48 21.53 0.42
CA LEU A 107 -16.54 22.48 -0.18
C LEU A 107 -15.10 21.96 -0.18
N MET A 108 -14.66 21.38 0.93
CA MET A 108 -13.35 20.76 1.07
C MET A 108 -13.22 19.56 0.12
N GLU A 109 -14.30 18.79 -0.05
CA GLU A 109 -14.36 17.67 -0.99
C GLU A 109 -14.28 18.10 -2.46
N ALA A 110 -14.83 19.26 -2.80
CA ALA A 110 -14.78 19.81 -4.15
C ALA A 110 -13.41 20.36 -4.57
N ILE A 111 -12.56 20.76 -3.60
CA ILE A 111 -11.23 21.32 -3.84
C ILE A 111 -10.09 20.37 -3.45
N ALA A 112 -10.42 19.18 -2.95
CA ALA A 112 -9.46 18.18 -2.51
C ALA A 112 -8.54 17.78 -3.66
N PRO A 113 -7.23 17.61 -3.40
CA PRO A 113 -6.36 16.88 -4.31
C PRO A 113 -6.94 15.48 -4.54
N TYR A 114 -6.80 14.99 -5.76
CA TYR A 114 -7.27 13.65 -6.12
C TYR A 114 -6.30 12.98 -7.08
N GLN A 115 -6.39 11.66 -7.15
CA GLN A 115 -5.75 10.86 -8.17
C GLN A 115 -6.78 10.09 -8.99
N VAL A 116 -6.62 10.12 -10.30
CA VAL A 116 -7.47 9.38 -11.24
C VAL A 116 -6.97 7.94 -11.38
N TYR A 117 -7.87 6.97 -11.25
CA TYR A 117 -7.60 5.55 -11.48
C TYR A 117 -8.57 4.93 -12.50
N PRO A 118 -8.14 3.94 -13.30
CA PRO A 118 -9.04 3.13 -14.10
C PRO A 118 -10.06 2.39 -13.22
N LEU A 119 -11.28 2.20 -13.69
CA LEU A 119 -12.21 1.27 -13.06
C LEU A 119 -11.73 -0.16 -13.23
N GLU A 120 -11.37 -0.53 -14.45
CA GLU A 120 -10.78 -1.82 -14.79
C GLU A 120 -9.64 -1.63 -15.81
N ALA A 121 -8.70 -2.57 -15.84
CA ALA A 121 -7.69 -2.64 -16.88
C ALA A 121 -7.29 -4.08 -17.19
N GLU A 122 -7.03 -4.36 -18.47
CA GLU A 122 -6.31 -5.56 -18.92
C GLU A 122 -4.95 -5.11 -19.42
N TYR A 123 -3.87 -5.76 -18.98
CA TYR A 123 -2.52 -5.42 -19.38
C TYR A 123 -1.54 -6.59 -19.23
N THR A 124 -0.42 -6.50 -19.93
CA THR A 124 0.74 -7.36 -19.70
C THR A 124 1.82 -6.55 -18.99
N VAL A 125 2.12 -6.93 -17.75
CA VAL A 125 3.27 -6.42 -17.00
C VAL A 125 4.44 -7.38 -17.16
N VAL A 126 5.62 -6.84 -17.43
CA VAL A 126 6.85 -7.62 -17.58
C VAL A 126 7.80 -7.23 -16.47
N ARG A 127 8.19 -8.21 -15.66
CA ARG A 127 9.34 -8.12 -14.76
C ARG A 127 10.58 -8.56 -15.54
N SER A 128 11.45 -7.61 -15.83
CA SER A 128 12.68 -7.85 -16.58
C SER A 128 13.88 -7.89 -15.67
N ILE A 129 14.79 -8.83 -15.93
CA ILE A 129 16.05 -9.01 -15.23
C ILE A 129 17.15 -8.90 -16.28
N ASP A 130 17.81 -7.74 -16.32
CA ASP A 130 18.93 -7.50 -17.21
C ASP A 130 20.25 -7.87 -16.53
N LEU A 131 21.09 -8.60 -17.25
CA LEU A 131 22.31 -9.20 -16.73
C LEU A 131 23.51 -8.78 -17.57
N TRP A 132 24.49 -8.11 -16.97
CA TRP A 132 25.73 -7.71 -17.63
C TRP A 132 26.92 -8.38 -16.98
N ASN A 133 27.70 -9.15 -17.74
CA ASN A 133 28.94 -9.74 -17.26
C ASN A 133 30.16 -9.01 -17.82
N ASN A 134 30.73 -8.11 -17.04
CA ASN A 134 31.97 -7.40 -17.39
C ASN A 134 33.24 -8.11 -16.87
N GLY A 135 33.08 -9.26 -16.22
CA GLY A 135 34.18 -10.05 -15.65
C GLY A 135 34.88 -10.91 -16.69
N SER A 136 35.92 -11.63 -16.26
CA SER A 136 36.72 -12.54 -17.12
C SER A 136 36.28 -14.00 -17.09
N GLY A 137 35.31 -14.36 -16.25
CA GLY A 137 34.71 -15.69 -16.17
C GLY A 137 33.18 -15.62 -16.31
N ASN A 138 32.51 -16.77 -16.32
CA ASN A 138 31.04 -16.83 -16.36
C ASN A 138 30.45 -16.22 -15.09
N GLY A 139 29.42 -15.40 -15.26
CA GLY A 139 28.59 -14.88 -14.20
C GLY A 139 27.38 -15.78 -14.02
N HIS A 140 27.11 -16.22 -12.81
CA HIS A 140 26.01 -17.10 -12.48
C HIS A 140 24.92 -16.35 -11.72
N LEU A 141 23.66 -16.55 -12.11
CA LEU A 141 22.46 -16.07 -11.43
C LEU A 141 21.61 -17.25 -10.99
N GLU A 142 21.18 -17.20 -9.73
CA GLU A 142 20.03 -17.94 -9.21
C GLU A 142 18.94 -16.94 -8.88
N GLU A 143 17.78 -17.02 -9.52
CA GLU A 143 16.67 -16.09 -9.34
C GLU A 143 15.45 -16.81 -8.76
N SER A 144 14.72 -16.10 -7.90
CA SER A 144 13.37 -16.49 -7.44
C SER A 144 12.39 -15.40 -7.85
N ILE A 145 11.45 -15.72 -8.72
CA ILE A 145 10.40 -14.81 -9.19
C ILE A 145 9.07 -15.29 -8.60
N PRO A 146 8.40 -14.53 -7.71
CA PRO A 146 7.08 -14.88 -7.20
C PRO A 146 6.08 -15.15 -8.33
N LEU A 147 5.19 -16.11 -8.13
CA LEU A 147 4.07 -16.34 -9.03
C LEU A 147 2.85 -15.54 -8.54
N PRO A 148 2.39 -14.53 -9.29
CA PRO A 148 1.17 -13.84 -8.94
C PRO A 148 -0.02 -14.78 -9.08
N MET A 149 -1.04 -14.53 -8.26
CA MET A 149 -2.24 -15.34 -8.18
C MET A 149 -3.47 -14.50 -8.51
N ASP A 150 -4.60 -15.17 -8.73
CA ASP A 150 -5.90 -14.53 -8.68
C ASP A 150 -6.13 -13.99 -7.25
N VAL A 151 -6.67 -12.77 -7.16
CA VAL A 151 -6.97 -12.11 -5.88
C VAL A 151 -8.43 -11.69 -5.86
N THR A 152 -9.10 -11.98 -4.75
CA THR A 152 -10.51 -11.63 -4.52
C THR A 152 -10.68 -10.62 -3.39
N SER A 153 -11.88 -10.08 -3.24
CA SER A 153 -12.21 -9.11 -2.19
C SER A 153 -12.23 -9.68 -0.77
N ASN A 154 -12.17 -11.00 -0.60
CA ASN A 154 -12.08 -11.65 0.71
C ASN A 154 -11.31 -12.97 0.56
N GLU A 155 -10.02 -12.95 0.88
CA GLU A 155 -9.15 -14.11 0.69
C GLU A 155 -9.39 -15.20 1.74
N GLY A 156 -9.77 -14.81 2.97
CA GLY A 156 -10.05 -15.75 4.05
C GLY A 156 -11.45 -16.38 3.99
N GLY A 157 -12.40 -15.72 3.32
CA GLY A 157 -13.80 -16.13 3.27
C GLY A 157 -14.21 -16.82 1.97
N ALA A 158 -15.25 -17.65 2.05
CA ALA A 158 -15.91 -18.22 0.86
C ALA A 158 -16.71 -17.16 0.07
N VAL A 159 -17.24 -16.16 0.78
CA VAL A 159 -18.11 -15.10 0.26
C VAL A 159 -17.68 -13.74 0.84
N ALA A 160 -18.18 -12.64 0.27
CA ALA A 160 -17.96 -11.31 0.85
C ALA A 160 -18.77 -11.13 2.13
N LEU A 161 -20.07 -11.47 2.09
CA LEU A 161 -20.99 -11.51 3.24
C LEU A 161 -21.99 -12.67 3.04
N ALA A 162 -22.36 -13.36 4.11
CA ALA A 162 -23.46 -14.31 4.15
C ALA A 162 -24.60 -13.78 5.03
N TYR A 163 -25.84 -14.16 4.70
CA TYR A 163 -27.04 -13.73 5.43
C TYR A 163 -27.79 -14.92 6.04
N ASP A 164 -28.52 -14.66 7.12
CA ASP A 164 -29.28 -15.67 7.88
C ASP A 164 -30.43 -16.30 7.06
N ASP A 165 -30.88 -15.64 6.00
CA ASP A 165 -31.89 -16.15 5.07
C ASP A 165 -31.30 -17.10 4.00
N GLY A 166 -29.99 -17.34 4.05
CA GLY A 166 -29.25 -18.20 3.12
C GLY A 166 -28.81 -17.48 1.84
N THR A 167 -29.02 -16.16 1.71
CA THR A 167 -28.45 -15.38 0.62
C THR A 167 -26.97 -15.06 0.89
N GLU A 168 -26.21 -14.89 -0.19
CA GLU A 168 -24.76 -14.64 -0.13
C GLU A 168 -24.37 -13.56 -1.14
N VAL A 169 -23.42 -12.71 -0.76
CA VAL A 169 -22.76 -11.76 -1.67
C VAL A 169 -21.46 -12.38 -2.13
N ALA A 170 -21.36 -12.64 -3.44
CA ALA A 170 -20.16 -13.19 -4.05
C ALA A 170 -18.96 -12.23 -3.89
N LYS A 171 -17.76 -12.81 -3.81
CA LYS A 171 -16.52 -12.04 -3.82
C LYS A 171 -16.30 -11.39 -5.18
N SER A 172 -15.73 -10.19 -5.19
CA SER A 172 -15.28 -9.56 -6.42
C SER A 172 -13.87 -10.05 -6.77
N ASN A 173 -13.60 -10.25 -8.05
CA ASN A 173 -12.24 -10.51 -8.53
C ASN A 173 -11.51 -9.17 -8.69
N ILE A 174 -10.41 -9.03 -7.96
CA ILE A 174 -9.58 -7.82 -7.90
C ILE A 174 -8.42 -7.91 -8.92
N GLN A 175 -7.86 -9.11 -9.04
CA GLN A 175 -6.84 -9.46 -10.01
C GLN A 175 -7.16 -10.86 -10.53
N THR A 176 -7.08 -11.05 -11.85
CA THR A 176 -7.23 -12.35 -12.50
C THR A 176 -6.09 -12.55 -13.49
N ILE A 177 -5.30 -13.59 -13.28
CA ILE A 177 -4.16 -13.97 -14.11
C ILE A 177 -4.69 -14.71 -15.34
N ILE A 178 -4.44 -14.13 -16.51
CA ILE A 178 -4.89 -14.66 -17.79
C ILE A 178 -3.82 -15.58 -18.39
N ASP A 179 -2.56 -15.14 -18.33
CA ASP A 179 -1.42 -15.86 -18.89
C ASP A 179 -0.12 -15.48 -18.18
N MET A 180 0.81 -16.43 -18.09
CA MET A 180 2.15 -16.22 -17.57
C MET A 180 3.18 -16.92 -18.44
N GLU A 181 4.23 -16.20 -18.81
CA GLU A 181 5.34 -16.75 -19.59
C GLU A 181 6.69 -16.21 -19.13
N LEU A 182 7.70 -17.06 -19.20
CA LEU A 182 9.10 -16.68 -19.02
C LEU A 182 9.78 -16.66 -20.39
N ARG A 183 10.46 -15.58 -20.70
CA ARG A 183 11.23 -15.39 -21.94
C ARG A 183 12.71 -15.33 -21.58
N ILE A 184 13.46 -16.29 -22.10
CA ILE A 184 14.88 -16.51 -21.79
C ILE A 184 15.53 -17.20 -22.99
N ASP A 185 16.75 -16.79 -23.34
CA ASP A 185 17.51 -17.36 -24.46
C ASP A 185 16.75 -17.36 -25.80
N GLY A 186 15.86 -16.39 -26.02
CA GLY A 186 14.99 -16.35 -27.21
C GLY A 186 13.90 -17.42 -27.25
N GLU A 187 13.74 -18.20 -26.19
CA GLU A 187 12.63 -19.14 -25.97
C GLU A 187 11.52 -18.51 -25.13
N VAL A 188 10.30 -19.02 -25.29
CA VAL A 188 9.13 -18.64 -24.49
C VAL A 188 8.62 -19.90 -23.79
N ILE A 189 8.61 -19.85 -22.46
CA ILE A 189 8.21 -20.94 -21.59
C ILE A 189 6.90 -20.54 -20.91
N ALA A 190 5.81 -21.23 -21.26
CA ALA A 190 4.53 -21.06 -20.57
C ALA A 190 4.64 -21.55 -19.12
N ILE A 191 4.22 -20.71 -18.19
CA ILE A 191 4.23 -20.99 -16.76
C ILE A 191 2.78 -21.24 -16.32
N PRO A 192 2.47 -22.37 -15.68
CA PRO A 192 1.11 -22.64 -15.27
C PRO A 192 0.64 -21.68 -14.17
N SER A 193 -0.65 -21.34 -14.21
CA SER A 193 -1.34 -20.67 -13.11
C SER A 193 -1.04 -21.38 -11.79
N ASP A 194 -0.74 -20.62 -10.75
CA ASP A 194 -0.45 -21.10 -9.39
C ASP A 194 0.78 -22.03 -9.27
N GLY A 195 1.56 -22.18 -10.34
CA GLY A 195 2.71 -23.09 -10.38
C GLY A 195 2.32 -24.57 -10.36
N LEU A 196 1.08 -24.92 -10.70
CA LEU A 196 0.58 -26.29 -10.67
C LEU A 196 0.35 -26.89 -12.08
N PRO A 197 0.79 -28.13 -12.36
CA PRO A 197 1.56 -29.01 -11.49
C PRO A 197 2.99 -28.51 -11.28
N TYR A 198 3.53 -28.75 -10.07
CA TYR A 198 4.90 -28.36 -9.73
C TYR A 198 5.92 -29.00 -10.67
N ARG A 199 6.97 -28.24 -10.96
CA ARG A 199 8.17 -28.70 -11.67
C ARG A 199 9.36 -28.60 -10.72
N SER A 200 9.86 -29.74 -10.25
CA SER A 200 11.07 -29.79 -9.42
C SER A 200 12.33 -29.50 -10.23
N LYS A 201 13.43 -29.14 -9.55
CA LYS A 201 14.75 -28.92 -10.16
C LYS A 201 15.20 -30.09 -11.05
N ALA A 202 14.98 -31.33 -10.62
CA ALA A 202 15.35 -32.53 -11.39
C ALA A 202 14.59 -32.66 -12.73
N ASN A 203 13.48 -31.94 -12.89
CA ASN A 203 12.67 -31.88 -14.11
C ASN A 203 12.68 -30.47 -14.72
N ALA A 204 13.69 -29.66 -14.41
CA ALA A 204 13.85 -28.33 -14.98
C ALA A 204 13.84 -28.36 -16.50
N ILE A 205 13.30 -27.31 -17.09
CA ILE A 205 13.41 -27.06 -18.52
C ILE A 205 14.83 -26.57 -18.75
N LEU A 206 15.54 -27.26 -19.64
CA LEU A 206 16.84 -26.84 -20.14
C LEU A 206 16.63 -26.06 -21.43
N THR A 207 17.06 -24.80 -21.44
CA THR A 207 17.03 -23.96 -22.64
C THR A 207 18.14 -24.36 -23.61
N GLN A 208 18.11 -23.81 -24.82
CA GLN A 208 19.13 -24.04 -25.84
C GLN A 208 20.55 -23.64 -25.42
N ASP A 209 20.67 -22.63 -24.54
CA ASP A 209 21.95 -22.15 -24.01
C ASP A 209 22.35 -22.87 -22.71
N GLY A 210 21.55 -23.85 -22.26
CA GLY A 210 21.84 -24.71 -21.12
C GLY A 210 21.39 -24.15 -19.76
N ASN A 211 20.57 -23.10 -19.75
CA ASN A 211 20.00 -22.51 -18.55
C ASN A 211 18.80 -23.33 -18.04
N GLU A 212 18.52 -23.26 -16.75
CA GLU A 212 17.50 -24.10 -16.10
C GLU A 212 16.34 -23.26 -15.57
N VAL A 213 15.11 -23.69 -15.90
CA VAL A 213 13.87 -23.07 -15.42
C VAL A 213 12.98 -24.12 -14.77
N TRP A 214 12.51 -23.86 -13.55
CA TRP A 214 11.57 -24.72 -12.84
C TRP A 214 10.67 -23.94 -11.88
N TRP A 215 9.62 -24.55 -11.35
CA TRP A 215 8.67 -23.92 -10.42
C TRP A 215 8.29 -24.93 -9.34
N PRO A 216 9.09 -25.00 -8.26
CA PRO A 216 8.94 -25.99 -7.21
C PRO A 216 7.83 -25.58 -6.23
N GLY A 217 7.50 -26.48 -5.30
CA GLY A 217 6.72 -26.10 -4.11
C GLY A 217 7.54 -25.28 -3.12
N GLN A 218 6.87 -24.83 -2.06
CA GLN A 218 7.52 -24.10 -0.97
C GLN A 218 8.56 -24.98 -0.24
N GLY A 219 9.70 -24.41 0.10
CA GLY A 219 10.77 -25.11 0.81
C GLY A 219 12.01 -24.27 1.00
N SER A 220 13.07 -24.89 1.54
CA SER A 220 14.35 -24.22 1.79
C SER A 220 15.45 -24.71 0.85
N GLY A 221 16.41 -23.83 0.54
CA GLY A 221 17.50 -24.10 -0.39
C GLY A 221 17.28 -23.49 -1.77
N SER A 222 18.26 -23.62 -2.66
CA SER A 222 18.22 -23.07 -4.02
C SER A 222 17.17 -23.72 -4.92
N ASP A 223 16.76 -24.94 -4.60
CA ASP A 223 15.89 -25.75 -5.46
C ASP A 223 14.40 -25.50 -5.19
N PHE A 224 14.07 -24.72 -4.16
CA PHE A 224 12.72 -24.48 -3.66
C PHE A 224 12.39 -22.99 -3.60
N CYS A 225 11.10 -22.69 -3.43
CA CYS A 225 10.64 -21.32 -3.24
C CYS A 225 10.48 -21.00 -1.74
N PRO A 226 11.14 -19.97 -1.22
CA PRO A 226 11.14 -19.71 0.23
C PRO A 226 9.86 -19.03 0.75
N HIS A 227 9.06 -18.39 -0.11
CA HIS A 227 7.91 -17.56 0.29
C HIS A 227 6.54 -18.07 -0.18
N GLY A 228 6.49 -19.14 -0.98
CA GLY A 228 5.27 -19.60 -1.64
C GLY A 228 5.54 -20.01 -3.10
N PRO A 229 4.52 -20.12 -3.97
CA PRO A 229 4.70 -20.41 -5.39
C PRO A 229 5.64 -19.41 -6.09
N CYS A 230 6.64 -19.92 -6.81
CA CYS A 230 7.60 -19.08 -7.54
C CYS A 230 8.18 -19.81 -8.76
N VAL A 231 8.70 -19.05 -9.72
CA VAL A 231 9.60 -19.54 -10.77
C VAL A 231 11.04 -19.38 -10.30
N ARG A 232 11.83 -20.42 -10.53
CA ARG A 232 13.27 -20.45 -10.31
C ARG A 232 13.98 -20.44 -11.65
N VAL A 233 14.99 -19.59 -11.76
CA VAL A 233 15.83 -19.46 -12.96
C VAL A 233 17.29 -19.58 -12.55
N SER A 234 18.03 -20.47 -13.21
CA SER A 234 19.48 -20.61 -13.06
C SER A 234 20.13 -20.35 -14.42
N ILE A 235 20.93 -19.30 -14.52
CA ILE A 235 21.53 -18.85 -15.78
C ILE A 235 23.02 -18.53 -15.62
N ASP A 236 23.81 -19.02 -16.57
CA ASP A 236 25.22 -18.67 -16.73
C ASP A 236 25.39 -17.69 -17.89
N VAL A 237 25.89 -16.49 -17.59
CA VAL A 237 26.17 -15.44 -18.57
C VAL A 237 27.67 -15.43 -18.89
N PRO A 238 28.09 -15.70 -20.14
CA PRO A 238 29.49 -15.67 -20.54
C PRO A 238 30.19 -14.32 -20.28
N SER A 239 31.52 -14.35 -20.20
CA SER A 239 32.33 -13.14 -20.04
C SER A 239 32.14 -12.18 -21.23
N GLY A 240 31.88 -10.91 -20.93
CA GLY A 240 31.73 -9.85 -21.93
C GLY A 240 30.37 -9.83 -22.64
N THR A 241 29.39 -10.63 -22.20
CA THR A 241 28.05 -10.68 -22.80
C THR A 241 26.99 -10.06 -21.88
N HIS A 242 25.79 -9.95 -22.43
CA HIS A 242 24.60 -9.46 -21.76
C HIS A 242 23.42 -10.35 -22.12
N GLU A 243 22.62 -10.71 -21.12
CA GLU A 243 21.40 -11.51 -21.27
C GLU A 243 20.25 -10.85 -20.52
N THR A 244 19.01 -11.17 -20.93
CA THR A 244 17.79 -10.69 -20.27
C THR A 244 16.88 -11.88 -19.97
N VAL A 245 16.28 -11.88 -18.79
CA VAL A 245 15.19 -12.78 -18.42
C VAL A 245 13.94 -11.96 -18.17
N ASP A 246 12.90 -12.18 -18.97
CA ASP A 246 11.63 -11.47 -18.87
C ASP A 246 10.54 -12.41 -18.38
N PHE A 247 9.90 -12.09 -17.26
CA PHE A 247 8.70 -12.76 -16.79
C PHE A 247 7.48 -11.87 -17.09
N ALA A 248 6.67 -12.29 -18.05
CA ALA A 248 5.51 -11.56 -18.53
C ALA A 248 4.23 -12.17 -17.94
N VAL A 249 3.36 -11.30 -17.40
CA VAL A 249 2.09 -11.67 -16.79
C VAL A 249 1.00 -10.85 -17.45
N THR A 250 0.08 -11.51 -18.13
CA THR A 250 -1.15 -10.89 -18.64
C THR A 250 -2.25 -11.07 -17.61
N LEU A 251 -2.91 -9.97 -17.24
CA LEU A 251 -3.95 -9.98 -16.22
C LEU A 251 -5.09 -9.00 -16.53
N HIS A 252 -6.24 -9.29 -15.94
CA HIS A 252 -7.32 -8.34 -15.71
C HIS A 252 -7.24 -7.87 -14.25
N SER A 253 -7.44 -6.57 -14.01
CA SER A 253 -7.58 -6.02 -12.65
C SER A 253 -8.71 -5.01 -12.59
N ALA A 254 -9.46 -5.04 -11.49
CA ALA A 254 -10.61 -4.19 -11.23
C ALA A 254 -10.41 -3.35 -9.95
N THR A 255 -10.94 -2.14 -9.94
CA THR A 255 -11.04 -1.34 -8.71
C THR A 255 -12.07 -1.99 -7.80
N HIS A 256 -11.71 -2.17 -6.54
CA HIS A 256 -12.60 -2.62 -5.50
C HIS A 256 -12.39 -1.77 -4.24
N THR A 257 -13.46 -1.51 -3.49
CA THR A 257 -13.36 -0.80 -2.21
C THR A 257 -14.04 -1.56 -1.09
N TRP A 258 -13.39 -1.57 0.07
CA TRP A 258 -13.98 -2.05 1.32
C TRP A 258 -14.50 -0.90 2.17
N TRP A 259 -14.64 0.29 1.59
CA TRP A 259 -15.02 1.50 2.28
C TRP A 259 -16.43 1.95 1.91
N HIS A 260 -17.34 1.89 2.87
CA HIS A 260 -18.68 2.43 2.71
C HIS A 260 -18.68 3.94 2.96
N SER A 261 -18.47 4.71 1.89
CA SER A 261 -18.35 6.17 1.98
C SER A 261 -18.91 6.89 0.76
N THR A 262 -19.46 8.08 1.00
CA THR A 262 -19.88 9.02 -0.05
C THR A 262 -18.71 9.48 -0.92
N ARG A 263 -17.47 9.40 -0.39
CA ARG A 263 -16.23 9.76 -1.09
C ARG A 263 -15.82 8.75 -2.17
N MET A 264 -16.38 7.54 -2.13
CA MET A 264 -16.16 6.52 -3.16
C MET A 264 -17.16 6.69 -4.30
N ASP A 265 -16.71 6.57 -5.56
CA ASP A 265 -17.62 6.57 -6.72
C ASP A 265 -18.60 5.38 -6.60
N GLY A 266 -19.88 5.63 -6.90
CA GLY A 266 -20.93 4.61 -6.81
C GLY A 266 -20.80 3.47 -7.84
N LYS A 267 -19.91 3.60 -8.82
CA LYS A 267 -19.59 2.55 -9.80
C LYS A 267 -18.58 1.52 -9.29
N ILE A 268 -17.96 1.75 -8.13
CA ILE A 268 -16.91 0.88 -7.60
C ILE A 268 -17.56 -0.22 -6.77
N ASP A 269 -17.23 -1.47 -7.12
CA ASP A 269 -17.70 -2.65 -6.40
C ASP A 269 -17.17 -2.70 -4.96
N GLY A 270 -17.93 -3.34 -4.07
CA GLY A 270 -17.62 -3.50 -2.64
C GLY A 270 -18.07 -2.34 -1.75
N LYS A 271 -18.44 -1.18 -2.34
CA LYS A 271 -18.89 -0.01 -1.57
C LYS A 271 -20.12 -0.30 -0.70
N SER A 272 -21.06 -1.14 -1.17
CA SER A 272 -22.28 -1.48 -0.41
C SER A 272 -21.98 -2.35 0.80
N GLU A 273 -20.99 -3.23 0.69
CA GLU A 273 -20.55 -4.18 1.71
C GLU A 273 -19.45 -3.60 2.60
N GLY A 274 -18.89 -2.45 2.23
CA GLY A 274 -17.76 -1.86 2.93
C GLY A 274 -18.03 -1.48 4.40
N VAL A 275 -16.95 -1.33 5.15
CA VAL A 275 -16.95 -0.81 6.52
C VAL A 275 -16.94 0.71 6.52
N SER A 276 -17.45 1.29 7.59
CA SER A 276 -17.37 2.72 7.89
C SER A 276 -17.40 2.91 9.41
N VAL A 277 -17.20 4.14 9.88
CA VAL A 277 -17.28 4.45 11.32
C VAL A 277 -18.60 3.99 11.97
N HIS A 278 -19.71 4.06 11.23
CA HIS A 278 -21.05 3.66 11.72
C HIS A 278 -21.34 2.17 11.63
N ARG A 279 -20.58 1.44 10.81
CA ARG A 279 -20.74 -0.02 10.62
C ARG A 279 -19.71 -0.83 11.39
N SER A 280 -18.61 -0.20 11.77
CA SER A 280 -17.48 -0.86 12.43
C SER A 280 -17.82 -1.34 13.82
N GLY A 281 -17.30 -2.51 14.15
CA GLY A 281 -17.23 -3.01 15.51
C GLY A 281 -16.09 -2.39 16.30
N THR A 282 -15.89 -2.98 17.48
CA THR A 282 -14.84 -2.66 18.42
C THR A 282 -13.61 -3.57 18.25
N PHE A 283 -12.58 -3.38 19.07
CA PHE A 283 -11.43 -4.29 19.10
C PHE A 283 -11.80 -5.71 19.57
N ASP A 284 -12.82 -5.86 20.43
CA ASP A 284 -13.21 -7.17 20.97
C ASP A 284 -13.88 -8.04 19.89
N ASP A 285 -14.62 -7.41 18.96
CA ASP A 285 -15.29 -8.08 17.85
C ASP A 285 -14.31 -8.80 16.89
N ILE A 286 -13.04 -8.37 16.82
CA ILE A 286 -12.05 -8.85 15.84
C ILE A 286 -11.89 -10.38 15.92
N SER A 287 -11.78 -10.91 17.13
CA SER A 287 -11.54 -12.35 17.35
C SER A 287 -12.75 -13.24 17.05
N GLU A 288 -13.92 -12.65 16.91
CA GLU A 288 -15.18 -13.35 16.68
C GLU A 288 -15.56 -13.45 15.19
N ARG A 289 -14.81 -12.78 14.30
CA ARG A 289 -15.05 -12.80 12.86
C ARG A 289 -14.07 -13.73 12.15
N GLY A 290 -14.49 -14.31 11.03
CA GLY A 290 -13.69 -15.24 10.22
C GLY A 290 -13.13 -16.41 11.04
N LEU A 291 -13.88 -16.88 12.05
CA LEU A 291 -13.45 -17.90 13.02
C LEU A 291 -12.14 -17.56 13.76
N GLY A 292 -11.78 -16.27 13.83
CA GLY A 292 -10.53 -15.79 14.40
C GLY A 292 -9.29 -16.16 13.55
N ALA A 293 -9.45 -16.62 12.31
CA ALA A 293 -8.34 -17.06 11.46
C ALA A 293 -7.28 -15.97 11.28
N ARG A 294 -7.67 -14.76 10.86
CA ARG A 294 -6.74 -13.64 10.69
C ARG A 294 -6.08 -13.18 11.97
N VAL A 295 -6.78 -13.28 13.11
CA VAL A 295 -6.19 -12.99 14.41
C VAL A 295 -5.09 -14.00 14.72
N ASN A 296 -5.36 -15.28 14.55
CA ASN A 296 -4.38 -16.34 14.80
C ASN A 296 -3.17 -16.26 13.85
N GLU A 297 -3.37 -15.79 12.62
CA GLU A 297 -2.31 -15.67 11.61
C GLU A 297 -1.46 -14.40 11.78
N PHE A 298 -2.09 -13.23 12.03
CA PHE A 298 -1.46 -11.93 11.80
C PHE A 298 -1.57 -10.92 12.96
N SER A 299 -2.06 -11.33 14.14
CA SER A 299 -2.08 -10.44 15.32
C SER A 299 -0.86 -10.58 16.22
N ASP A 300 0.00 -11.59 15.98
CA ASP A 300 1.22 -11.83 16.77
C ASP A 300 2.10 -10.58 16.86
N ASN A 301 2.70 -10.35 18.02
CA ASN A 301 3.46 -9.14 18.29
C ASN A 301 4.68 -9.47 19.15
N PRO A 302 5.91 -9.44 18.60
CA PRO A 302 6.35 -8.77 17.37
C PRO A 302 6.26 -9.65 16.12
N TRP A 303 6.59 -9.10 14.94
CA TRP A 303 6.53 -9.81 13.65
C TRP A 303 7.60 -9.40 12.66
N TYR A 304 8.02 -10.38 11.84
CA TYR A 304 9.12 -10.31 10.89
C TYR A 304 10.46 -9.88 11.51
N ASP A 305 11.22 -10.86 12.03
CA ASP A 305 12.56 -10.61 12.59
C ASP A 305 13.60 -10.52 11.48
N ARG A 306 14.15 -9.32 11.27
CA ARG A 306 15.19 -9.07 10.26
C ARG A 306 16.61 -9.35 10.79
N GLY A 307 16.70 -9.78 12.05
CA GLY A 307 17.92 -10.21 12.71
C GLY A 307 18.87 -9.09 13.13
N GLY A 308 19.78 -9.44 14.03
CA GLY A 308 20.90 -8.60 14.45
C GLY A 308 20.49 -7.21 14.95
N GLN A 309 21.05 -6.17 14.33
CA GLN A 309 20.78 -4.76 14.68
C GLN A 309 19.47 -4.20 14.10
N TYR A 310 18.84 -4.91 13.15
CA TYR A 310 17.64 -4.43 12.46
C TYR A 310 16.35 -4.80 13.20
N GLY A 311 16.38 -5.89 13.98
CA GLY A 311 15.29 -6.36 14.82
C GLY A 311 13.98 -6.59 14.06
N TRP A 312 12.88 -6.57 14.82
CA TRP A 312 11.53 -6.75 14.32
C TRP A 312 11.08 -5.58 13.46
N ALA A 313 10.54 -5.87 12.27
CA ALA A 313 9.98 -4.84 11.39
C ALA A 313 8.69 -4.27 11.97
N ILE A 314 7.83 -5.13 12.52
CA ILE A 314 6.55 -4.78 13.13
C ILE A 314 6.61 -5.12 14.61
N ASP A 315 6.42 -4.12 15.47
CA ASP A 315 6.43 -4.32 16.92
C ASP A 315 5.58 -3.23 17.61
N GLY A 316 4.55 -3.66 18.33
CA GLY A 316 3.65 -2.79 19.10
C GLY A 316 3.87 -2.86 20.61
N ARG A 317 4.89 -3.57 21.11
CA ARG A 317 5.11 -3.74 22.55
C ARG A 317 5.79 -2.51 23.14
N GLN A 318 5.30 -2.03 24.29
CA GLN A 318 5.78 -0.80 24.92
C GLN A 318 7.28 -0.80 25.25
N ASN A 319 7.84 -1.96 25.61
CA ASN A 319 9.22 -2.10 26.05
C ASN A 319 10.24 -2.08 24.90
N THR A 320 9.83 -2.44 23.68
CA THR A 320 10.70 -2.52 22.50
C THR A 320 10.39 -1.46 21.45
N ALA A 321 9.13 -0.98 21.39
CA ALA A 321 8.66 0.06 20.49
C ALA A 321 7.87 1.17 21.24
N PRO A 322 8.53 1.94 22.11
CA PRO A 322 7.87 2.95 22.94
C PRO A 322 7.26 4.10 22.12
N LEU A 323 7.82 4.48 20.97
CA LEU A 323 7.27 5.55 20.13
C LEU A 323 6.06 5.08 19.34
N VAL A 324 6.03 3.81 18.88
CA VAL A 324 4.81 3.18 18.35
C VAL A 324 3.69 3.27 19.38
N HIS A 325 3.95 2.82 20.62
CA HIS A 325 2.94 2.81 21.67
C HIS A 325 2.50 4.25 22.07
N GLN A 326 3.41 5.22 22.11
CA GLN A 326 3.06 6.62 22.39
C GLN A 326 2.21 7.24 21.27
N THR A 327 2.57 6.98 20.02
CA THR A 327 1.81 7.43 18.84
C THR A 327 0.42 6.82 18.84
N ALA A 328 0.31 5.51 19.09
CA ALA A 328 -0.96 4.80 19.25
C ALA A 328 -1.87 5.44 20.31
N ALA A 329 -1.32 5.73 21.49
CA ALA A 329 -2.06 6.37 22.58
C ALA A 329 -2.47 7.81 22.24
N SER A 330 -1.64 8.56 21.51
CA SER A 330 -1.97 9.90 21.05
C SER A 330 -3.10 9.91 20.02
N ILE A 331 -3.11 8.93 19.09
CA ILE A 331 -4.18 8.77 18.10
C ILE A 331 -5.49 8.42 18.80
N GLU A 332 -5.49 7.44 19.69
CA GLU A 332 -6.67 7.08 20.49
C GLU A 332 -7.18 8.26 21.33
N ALA A 333 -6.29 9.07 21.91
CA ALA A 333 -6.66 10.26 22.67
C ALA A 333 -7.28 11.36 21.81
N SER A 334 -7.01 11.38 20.49
CA SER A 334 -7.59 12.33 19.55
C SER A 334 -9.02 11.98 19.13
N LEU A 335 -9.44 10.73 19.33
CA LEU A 335 -10.80 10.28 19.00
C LEU A 335 -11.83 10.73 20.04
N PRO A 336 -13.08 10.98 19.63
CA PRO A 336 -14.20 11.14 20.54
C PRO A 336 -14.33 9.99 21.52
N SER A 337 -14.88 10.27 22.70
CA SER A 337 -14.96 9.27 23.77
C SER A 337 -15.78 8.04 23.38
N ASN A 338 -16.78 8.19 22.51
CA ASN A 338 -17.63 7.11 22.00
C ASN A 338 -17.04 6.35 20.79
N LEU A 339 -15.84 6.70 20.32
CA LEU A 339 -15.17 6.05 19.20
C LEU A 339 -13.79 5.49 19.58
N LYS A 340 -13.42 5.50 20.87
CA LYS A 340 -12.10 5.07 21.33
C LYS A 340 -11.84 3.57 21.15
N ASP A 341 -12.90 2.78 21.20
CA ASP A 341 -12.92 1.33 20.99
C ASP A 341 -13.28 0.94 19.55
N ASN A 342 -13.75 1.89 18.73
CA ASN A 342 -14.14 1.63 17.34
C ASN A 342 -12.91 1.33 16.46
N ALA A 343 -12.85 0.10 15.95
CA ALA A 343 -11.69 -0.41 15.22
C ALA A 343 -11.40 0.40 13.94
N TYR A 344 -12.45 0.73 13.17
CA TYR A 344 -12.35 1.56 11.98
C TYR A 344 -11.85 2.97 12.30
N ALA A 345 -12.43 3.65 13.30
CA ALA A 345 -12.06 5.01 13.64
C ALA A 345 -10.59 5.09 14.03
N TYR A 346 -10.12 4.12 14.82
CA TYR A 346 -8.72 4.00 15.20
C TYR A 346 -7.78 3.75 14.01
N ALA A 347 -8.14 2.81 13.13
CA ALA A 347 -7.35 2.50 11.95
C ALA A 347 -7.31 3.67 10.95
N ARG A 348 -8.46 4.32 10.71
CA ARG A 348 -8.60 5.47 9.83
C ARG A 348 -7.82 6.68 10.36
N ALA A 349 -7.94 6.99 11.65
CA ALA A 349 -7.18 8.07 12.27
C ALA A 349 -5.66 7.81 12.23
N THR A 350 -5.24 6.54 12.36
CA THR A 350 -3.83 6.17 12.18
C THR A 350 -3.35 6.39 10.76
N PHE A 351 -4.13 5.96 9.77
CA PHE A 351 -3.84 6.19 8.35
C PHE A 351 -3.71 7.69 8.04
N ASP A 352 -4.65 8.50 8.51
CA ASP A 352 -4.63 9.95 8.30
C ASP A 352 -3.46 10.63 9.04
N TRP A 353 -3.13 10.15 10.24
CA TRP A 353 -1.98 10.65 11.01
C TRP A 353 -0.66 10.38 10.30
N LEU A 354 -0.44 9.16 9.80
CA LEU A 354 0.79 8.83 9.06
C LEU A 354 0.91 9.65 7.77
N ASN A 355 -0.19 9.75 7.01
CA ASN A 355 -0.26 10.59 5.80
C ASN A 355 0.11 12.06 6.03
N THR A 356 -0.16 12.55 7.24
CA THR A 356 0.09 13.95 7.63
C THR A 356 1.49 14.14 8.20
N ASN A 357 2.02 13.15 8.93
CA ASN A 357 3.21 13.30 9.78
C ASN A 357 4.46 12.59 9.26
N VAL A 358 4.32 11.62 8.34
CA VAL A 358 5.43 10.81 7.84
C VAL A 358 5.58 11.00 6.32
N PRO A 359 6.41 11.96 5.86
CA PRO A 359 6.73 12.11 4.45
C PRO A 359 7.47 10.90 3.89
N TYR A 360 7.43 10.76 2.56
CA TYR A 360 8.10 9.67 1.85
C TYR A 360 9.62 9.84 1.83
N ASP A 361 10.37 8.78 2.17
CA ASP A 361 11.83 8.76 2.11
C ASP A 361 12.35 8.27 0.76
N THR A 362 12.96 9.17 0.01
CA THR A 362 13.51 8.85 -1.31
C THR A 362 14.95 8.32 -1.27
N ALA A 363 15.53 8.30 -0.09
CA ALA A 363 16.86 7.78 0.20
C ALA A 363 16.80 6.73 1.30
N ALA A 364 15.66 6.01 1.37
CA ALA A 364 15.43 4.97 2.35
C ALA A 364 16.56 3.92 2.31
N PRO A 365 16.94 3.39 3.48
CA PRO A 365 18.00 2.39 3.57
C PRO A 365 17.63 1.10 2.82
N ASN A 366 18.64 0.32 2.42
CA ASN A 366 18.42 -0.96 1.72
C ASN A 366 17.57 -1.94 2.54
N VAL A 367 17.90 -2.10 3.82
CA VAL A 367 17.06 -2.82 4.78
C VAL A 367 16.06 -1.82 5.33
N ALA A 368 14.78 -2.07 5.12
CA ALA A 368 13.70 -1.23 5.63
C ALA A 368 13.87 -0.97 7.13
N ARG A 369 13.47 0.22 7.58
CA ARG A 369 13.29 0.53 9.00
C ARG A 369 12.09 -0.20 9.59
N SER A 370 12.13 -0.45 10.89
CA SER A 370 10.94 -0.93 11.63
C SER A 370 9.92 0.19 11.80
N GLY A 371 8.71 -0.14 12.26
CA GLY A 371 7.70 0.87 12.61
C GLY A 371 8.24 1.91 13.61
N GLU A 372 8.93 1.45 14.66
CA GLU A 372 9.59 2.32 15.65
C GLU A 372 10.64 3.24 15.01
N GLN A 373 11.50 2.69 14.15
CA GLN A 373 12.57 3.45 13.48
C GLN A 373 12.01 4.45 12.45
N CYS A 374 10.94 4.10 11.75
CA CYS A 374 10.22 4.98 10.83
C CYS A 374 9.65 6.19 11.58
N LEU A 375 8.92 5.94 12.68
CA LEU A 375 8.35 6.99 13.52
C LEU A 375 9.46 7.86 14.16
N GLN A 376 10.56 7.26 14.61
CA GLN A 376 11.68 7.98 15.22
C GLN A 376 12.36 8.91 14.21
N ALA A 377 12.49 8.46 12.96
CA ALA A 377 13.06 9.26 11.89
C ALA A 377 12.08 10.33 11.37
N GLY A 378 10.78 10.12 11.54
CA GLY A 378 9.72 11.00 11.03
C GLY A 378 9.65 11.02 9.50
N ILE A 379 10.10 9.94 8.85
CA ILE A 379 10.15 9.77 7.40
C ILE A 379 10.25 8.27 7.10
N GLY A 380 9.65 7.79 6.01
CA GLY A 380 9.75 6.39 5.58
C GLY A 380 9.32 6.17 4.14
N ASP A 381 9.82 5.15 3.46
CA ASP A 381 9.23 4.68 2.19
C ASP A 381 8.07 3.70 2.44
N CYS A 382 7.56 3.03 1.40
CA CYS A 382 6.23 2.40 1.48
C CYS A 382 6.13 1.17 2.40
N ASP A 383 7.14 0.29 2.45
CA ASP A 383 7.14 -0.77 3.44
C ASP A 383 7.44 -0.22 4.85
N GLU A 384 8.28 0.80 5.01
CA GLU A 384 8.55 1.40 6.32
C GLU A 384 7.32 2.10 6.93
N GLN A 385 6.54 2.81 6.12
CA GLN A 385 5.27 3.39 6.54
C GLN A 385 4.21 2.31 6.79
N SER A 386 4.21 1.22 6.01
CA SER A 386 3.38 0.05 6.29
C SER A 386 3.79 -0.61 7.61
N ASN A 387 5.08 -0.71 7.92
CA ASN A 387 5.59 -1.23 9.20
C ASN A 387 5.10 -0.37 10.36
N ALA A 388 5.13 0.96 10.22
CA ALA A 388 4.61 1.87 11.23
C ALA A 388 3.09 1.70 11.42
N PHE A 389 2.33 1.65 10.33
CA PHE A 389 0.88 1.42 10.38
C PHE A 389 0.54 0.10 11.09
N MET A 390 1.13 -1.01 10.62
CA MET A 390 0.91 -2.34 11.19
C MET A 390 1.34 -2.43 12.65
N SER A 391 2.46 -1.80 13.03
CA SER A 391 2.92 -1.77 14.43
C SER A 391 1.92 -1.07 15.35
N ILE A 392 1.33 0.04 14.90
CA ILE A 392 0.29 0.77 15.64
C ILE A 392 -0.99 -0.08 15.74
N MET A 393 -1.42 -0.70 14.64
CA MET A 393 -2.60 -1.60 14.61
C MET A 393 -2.47 -2.75 15.61
N ARG A 394 -1.29 -3.37 15.70
CA ARG A 394 -1.02 -4.49 16.63
C ARG A 394 -0.95 -4.08 18.10
N THR A 395 -0.96 -2.78 18.43
CA THR A 395 -1.17 -2.34 19.84
C THR A 395 -2.60 -2.60 20.33
N LYS A 396 -3.55 -2.75 19.40
CA LYS A 396 -4.97 -3.04 19.65
C LYS A 396 -5.39 -4.43 19.14
N GLY A 397 -4.44 -5.26 18.74
CA GLY A 397 -4.72 -6.61 18.23
C GLY A 397 -5.36 -6.64 16.84
N ILE A 398 -5.35 -5.54 16.08
CA ILE A 398 -5.91 -5.52 14.73
C ILE A 398 -4.98 -6.28 13.77
N PRO A 399 -5.46 -7.35 13.09
CA PRO A 399 -4.66 -8.14 12.18
C PRO A 399 -4.27 -7.33 10.95
N THR A 400 -2.99 -7.37 10.62
CA THR A 400 -2.42 -6.72 9.43
C THR A 400 -1.27 -7.53 8.87
N TRP A 401 -1.17 -7.59 7.55
CA TRP A 401 -0.16 -8.36 6.83
C TRP A 401 0.31 -7.62 5.58
N TYR A 402 1.50 -7.97 5.09
CA TYR A 402 2.06 -7.34 3.91
C TYR A 402 1.35 -7.77 2.63
N VAL A 403 1.34 -6.85 1.68
CA VAL A 403 1.18 -7.15 0.26
C VAL A 403 2.31 -6.49 -0.50
N PHE A 404 2.88 -7.23 -1.45
CA PHE A 404 3.98 -6.79 -2.28
C PHE A 404 3.61 -6.86 -3.76
N GLY A 405 4.19 -5.95 -4.52
CA GLY A 405 4.13 -5.99 -5.96
C GLY A 405 4.68 -4.72 -6.58
N ALA A 406 3.99 -4.20 -7.59
CA ALA A 406 4.44 -3.00 -8.28
C ALA A 406 3.27 -2.04 -8.50
N LEU A 407 3.55 -0.74 -8.39
CA LEU A 407 2.60 0.30 -8.77
C LEU A 407 3.01 0.93 -10.08
N THR A 408 2.02 1.24 -10.90
CA THR A 408 2.21 2.01 -12.12
C THR A 408 1.43 3.29 -12.14
N ASP A 409 1.79 4.23 -13.01
CA ASP A 409 0.99 5.43 -13.28
C ASP A 409 -0.35 5.12 -13.97
N SER A 410 -1.23 6.12 -14.04
CA SER A 410 -2.56 5.93 -14.65
C SER A 410 -2.50 5.66 -16.15
N GLN A 411 -1.32 5.73 -16.77
CA GLN A 411 -1.06 5.46 -18.17
C GLN A 411 -0.18 4.20 -18.37
N PHE A 412 0.09 3.46 -17.30
CA PHE A 412 0.88 2.23 -17.30
C PHE A 412 2.31 2.40 -17.86
N GLN A 413 2.92 3.59 -17.73
CA GLN A 413 4.23 3.89 -18.35
C GLN A 413 5.42 3.67 -17.44
N THR A 414 5.29 4.03 -16.16
CA THR A 414 6.34 3.91 -15.15
C THR A 414 5.90 2.97 -14.06
N TRP A 415 6.76 2.03 -13.69
CA TRP A 415 6.52 1.08 -12.61
C TRP A 415 7.58 1.21 -11.53
N GLU A 416 7.14 1.07 -10.29
CA GLU A 416 8.00 1.04 -9.11
C GLU A 416 7.57 -0.12 -8.22
N GLY A 417 8.56 -0.86 -7.72
CA GLY A 417 8.34 -1.87 -6.70
C GLY A 417 7.73 -1.23 -5.45
N HIS A 418 6.67 -1.83 -4.92
CA HIS A 418 5.86 -1.26 -3.85
C HIS A 418 5.42 -2.31 -2.83
N ALA A 419 5.15 -1.84 -1.62
CA ALA A 419 4.55 -2.63 -0.55
C ALA A 419 3.49 -1.82 0.18
N TRP A 420 2.44 -2.50 0.61
CA TRP A 420 1.36 -1.92 1.40
C TRP A 420 0.85 -2.95 2.41
N ALA A 421 -0.14 -2.56 3.23
CA ALA A 421 -0.73 -3.46 4.21
C ALA A 421 -2.13 -3.89 3.76
N TYR A 422 -2.51 -5.11 4.07
CA TYR A 422 -3.92 -5.48 4.24
C TYR A 422 -4.29 -5.40 5.72
N ILE A 423 -5.55 -5.12 5.99
CA ILE A 423 -6.12 -5.00 7.33
C ILE A 423 -7.45 -5.74 7.40
N MET A 424 -7.68 -6.45 8.49
CA MET A 424 -8.99 -6.99 8.82
C MET A 424 -9.73 -6.05 9.78
N LEU A 425 -10.94 -5.63 9.42
CA LEU A 425 -11.79 -4.78 10.25
C LEU A 425 -13.15 -5.44 10.49
N PRO A 426 -13.59 -5.60 11.76
CA PRO A 426 -14.89 -6.16 12.08
C PRO A 426 -16.00 -5.14 11.85
N MET A 427 -17.15 -5.60 11.41
CA MET A 427 -18.39 -4.84 11.54
C MET A 427 -19.02 -5.09 12.91
N SER A 428 -19.83 -4.14 13.42
CA SER A 428 -20.41 -4.25 14.75
C SER A 428 -21.48 -5.33 14.78
N GLN A 429 -21.54 -6.07 15.89
CA GLN A 429 -22.58 -7.08 16.08
C GLN A 429 -23.99 -6.51 15.85
N GLU A 430 -24.29 -5.32 16.38
CA GLU A 430 -25.57 -4.63 16.17
C GLU A 430 -25.88 -4.44 14.68
N TRP A 431 -24.92 -3.95 13.89
CA TRP A 431 -25.12 -3.76 12.46
C TRP A 431 -25.33 -5.10 11.73
N CYS A 432 -24.55 -6.13 12.09
CA CYS A 432 -24.68 -7.45 11.49
C CYS A 432 -26.07 -8.03 11.76
N GLU A 433 -26.53 -8.02 13.01
CA GLU A 433 -27.83 -8.53 13.43
C GLU A 433 -28.98 -7.76 12.76
N ASP A 434 -28.91 -6.42 12.74
CA ASP A 434 -29.94 -5.57 12.12
C ASP A 434 -30.08 -5.79 10.61
N ASN A 435 -29.01 -6.24 9.95
CA ASN A 435 -28.98 -6.52 8.51
C ASN A 435 -29.06 -8.02 8.20
N GLY A 436 -29.25 -8.89 9.21
CA GLY A 436 -29.32 -10.34 9.07
C GLY A 436 -28.03 -10.95 8.48
N VAL A 437 -26.87 -10.34 8.74
CA VAL A 437 -25.57 -10.81 8.27
C VAL A 437 -25.01 -11.81 9.28
N VAL A 438 -24.59 -12.97 8.80
CA VAL A 438 -23.95 -14.00 9.61
C VAL A 438 -22.66 -13.44 10.21
N LEU A 439 -22.61 -13.42 11.54
CA LEU A 439 -21.54 -12.76 12.31
C LEU A 439 -20.14 -13.20 11.89
N GLU A 440 -19.95 -14.50 11.61
CA GLU A 440 -18.67 -15.05 11.16
C GLU A 440 -18.16 -14.37 9.88
N THR A 441 -19.04 -13.99 8.96
CA THR A 441 -18.68 -13.34 7.69
C THR A 441 -18.68 -11.81 7.77
N CYS A 442 -19.07 -11.24 8.92
CA CYS A 442 -19.37 -9.82 9.06
C CYS A 442 -18.11 -8.96 9.33
N TYR A 443 -17.21 -8.93 8.35
CA TYR A 443 -15.94 -8.20 8.39
C TYR A 443 -15.45 -7.87 6.98
N VAL A 444 -14.40 -7.05 6.87
CA VAL A 444 -13.70 -6.79 5.61
C VAL A 444 -12.20 -7.07 5.74
N GLU A 445 -11.56 -7.46 4.64
CA GLU A 445 -10.11 -7.59 4.49
C GLU A 445 -9.64 -6.64 3.39
N GLY A 446 -9.21 -5.44 3.76
CA GLY A 446 -9.02 -4.34 2.82
C GLY A 446 -7.59 -3.86 2.67
N ALA A 447 -7.30 -3.29 1.49
CA ALA A 447 -6.01 -2.69 1.18
C ALA A 447 -5.80 -1.32 1.84
N VAL A 448 -4.67 -1.10 2.48
CA VAL A 448 -4.23 0.18 3.04
C VAL A 448 -2.84 0.53 2.52
N ASP A 449 -2.79 1.52 1.63
CA ASP A 449 -1.54 2.11 1.14
C ASP A 449 -1.44 3.55 1.64
N VAL A 450 -0.68 3.70 2.73
CA VAL A 450 -0.45 4.97 3.40
C VAL A 450 0.21 5.96 2.45
N VAL A 451 1.26 5.54 1.74
CA VAL A 451 2.06 6.43 0.89
C VAL A 451 1.25 7.03 -0.25
N ASN A 452 0.40 6.22 -0.89
CA ASN A 452 -0.40 6.66 -2.03
C ASN A 452 -1.81 7.13 -1.64
N ARG A 453 -2.07 7.33 -0.34
CA ARG A 453 -3.37 7.83 0.16
C ARG A 453 -4.55 6.96 -0.32
N LYS A 454 -4.37 5.64 -0.32
CA LYS A 454 -5.44 4.68 -0.63
C LYS A 454 -5.90 4.02 0.66
N TRP A 455 -7.08 4.42 1.10
CA TRP A 455 -7.75 3.85 2.27
C TRP A 455 -8.80 2.84 1.79
N LEU A 456 -8.62 1.56 2.16
CA LEU A 456 -9.57 0.48 1.88
C LEU A 456 -9.99 0.43 0.40
N VAL A 457 -9.01 0.54 -0.49
CA VAL A 457 -9.24 0.52 -1.94
C VAL A 457 -8.08 -0.08 -2.71
N HIS A 458 -8.41 -1.00 -3.62
CA HIS A 458 -7.51 -1.50 -4.66
C HIS A 458 -7.79 -0.81 -5.99
N THR A 459 -6.77 -0.69 -6.84
CA THR A 459 -6.89 -0.05 -8.16
C THR A 459 -6.11 -0.85 -9.21
N PRO A 460 -6.52 -0.87 -10.49
CA PRO A 460 -5.81 -1.56 -11.56
C PRO A 460 -4.37 -1.09 -11.82
N THR A 461 -3.95 0.02 -11.23
CA THR A 461 -2.55 0.49 -11.28
C THR A 461 -1.67 -0.17 -10.21
N ALA A 462 -2.18 -1.17 -9.50
CA ALA A 462 -1.46 -1.95 -8.51
C ALA A 462 -1.45 -3.41 -8.96
N TYR A 463 -0.29 -3.88 -9.39
CA TYR A 463 -0.04 -5.28 -9.67
C TYR A 463 0.33 -5.97 -8.35
N ILE A 464 -0.43 -7.00 -7.97
CA ILE A 464 -0.18 -7.80 -6.78
C ILE A 464 0.71 -8.97 -7.18
N ASP A 465 1.96 -8.95 -6.72
CA ASP A 465 2.93 -10.01 -6.99
C ASP A 465 2.81 -11.11 -5.92
N TRP A 466 2.61 -10.72 -4.65
CA TRP A 466 2.48 -11.64 -3.54
C TRP A 466 1.71 -11.01 -2.37
N ILE A 467 0.79 -11.77 -1.77
CA ILE A 467 0.13 -11.45 -0.49
C ILE A 467 0.79 -12.32 0.58
N GLU A 468 1.12 -11.73 1.72
CA GLU A 468 1.76 -12.48 2.80
C GLU A 468 0.91 -13.66 3.27
N GLU A 469 1.54 -14.82 3.33
CA GLU A 469 1.04 -16.01 4.02
C GLU A 469 1.88 -16.23 5.28
N ALA A 470 1.24 -16.48 6.42
CA ALA A 470 1.95 -16.83 7.65
C ALA A 470 2.74 -18.16 7.48
N PRO A 471 3.91 -18.31 8.13
CA PRO A 471 4.50 -17.43 9.13
C PRO A 471 5.37 -16.31 8.54
N TRP A 472 5.81 -15.40 9.42
CA TRP A 472 6.58 -14.20 9.05
C TRP A 472 7.88 -14.48 8.28
N ASP A 473 8.46 -15.67 8.36
CA ASP A 473 9.69 -16.04 7.66
C ASP A 473 9.51 -16.10 6.14
N ASN A 474 8.27 -16.28 5.67
CA ASN A 474 7.93 -16.13 4.25
C ASN A 474 8.25 -14.71 3.73
N VAL A 475 8.15 -13.68 4.59
CA VAL A 475 8.50 -12.30 4.23
C VAL A 475 10.00 -12.17 3.92
N ASP A 476 10.88 -12.82 4.70
CA ASP A 476 12.33 -12.86 4.40
C ASP A 476 12.59 -13.58 3.06
N GLY A 477 11.82 -14.66 2.80
CA GLY A 477 11.83 -15.39 1.54
C GLY A 477 11.48 -14.53 0.32
N TYR A 478 10.53 -13.60 0.46
CA TYR A 478 10.15 -12.68 -0.61
C TYR A 478 11.29 -11.68 -0.90
N TYR A 479 11.86 -11.05 0.14
CA TYR A 479 12.95 -10.09 -0.01
C TYR A 479 14.28 -10.68 -0.51
N ALA A 480 14.49 -11.99 -0.37
CA ALA A 480 15.74 -12.63 -0.75
C ALA A 480 16.02 -12.56 -2.26
N GLY A 481 15.01 -12.71 -3.12
CA GLY A 481 15.06 -12.49 -4.58
C GLY A 481 16.07 -13.32 -5.40
N GLY A 482 16.97 -14.09 -4.79
CA GLY A 482 18.02 -14.86 -5.46
C GLY A 482 19.44 -14.35 -5.21
N SER A 483 20.43 -14.92 -5.90
CA SER A 483 21.86 -14.63 -5.72
C SER A 483 22.62 -14.53 -7.04
N ILE A 484 23.66 -13.71 -7.08
CA ILE A 484 24.56 -13.57 -8.24
C ILE A 484 26.02 -13.86 -7.85
N SER A 485 26.81 -14.36 -8.79
CA SER A 485 28.24 -14.59 -8.57
C SER A 485 29.09 -13.34 -8.81
N GLY A 486 30.14 -13.14 -8.01
CA GLY A 486 31.19 -12.17 -8.30
C GLY A 486 30.74 -10.70 -8.23
N ASN A 487 31.71 -9.79 -8.39
CA ASN A 487 31.45 -8.35 -8.35
C ASN A 487 31.28 -7.73 -9.73
N ASP A 488 31.79 -8.38 -10.79
CA ASP A 488 31.80 -7.86 -12.15
C ASP A 488 30.57 -8.28 -12.97
N PHE A 489 29.76 -9.18 -12.41
CA PHE A 489 28.45 -9.55 -12.89
C PHE A 489 27.39 -8.67 -12.22
N LYS A 490 26.56 -8.00 -13.03
CA LYS A 490 25.55 -7.05 -12.58
C LYS A 490 24.18 -7.54 -12.98
N ARG A 491 23.22 -7.33 -12.09
CA ARG A 491 21.79 -7.57 -12.28
C ARG A 491 21.05 -6.27 -12.02
N LEU A 492 20.15 -5.90 -12.91
CA LEU A 492 19.16 -4.85 -12.71
C LEU A 492 17.79 -5.47 -12.91
N ARG A 493 16.83 -5.10 -12.08
CA ARG A 493 15.44 -5.48 -12.35
C ARG A 493 14.58 -4.28 -12.66
N SER A 494 13.61 -4.49 -13.52
CA SER A 494 12.67 -3.46 -13.91
C SER A 494 11.29 -4.03 -14.16
N PHE A 495 10.30 -3.14 -14.19
CA PHE A 495 8.94 -3.46 -14.57
C PHE A 495 8.54 -2.54 -15.71
N TYR A 496 7.87 -3.09 -16.73
CA TYR A 496 7.31 -2.31 -17.82
C TYR A 496 6.01 -2.95 -18.34
N THR A 497 5.25 -2.19 -19.12
CA THR A 497 4.00 -2.66 -19.74
C THR A 497 4.20 -2.84 -21.24
N GLU A 498 3.77 -3.95 -21.81
CA GLU A 498 3.79 -4.15 -23.28
C GLU A 498 2.55 -3.58 -23.97
N GLY A 499 1.43 -3.62 -23.28
CA GLY A 499 0.15 -3.07 -23.72
C GLY A 499 -0.85 -3.05 -22.59
N TYR A 500 -1.81 -2.13 -22.66
CA TYR A 500 -2.91 -2.05 -21.72
C TYR A 500 -4.19 -1.56 -22.39
N LYS A 501 -5.31 -1.87 -21.74
CA LYS A 501 -6.64 -1.42 -22.12
C LYS A 501 -7.42 -1.07 -20.87
N VAL A 502 -7.88 0.18 -20.78
CA VAL A 502 -8.79 0.62 -19.72
C VAL A 502 -10.22 0.23 -20.08
N ILE A 503 -10.94 -0.33 -19.12
CA ILE A 503 -12.32 -0.79 -19.23
C ILE A 503 -13.17 -0.02 -18.21
N GLY A 504 -14.42 0.30 -18.57
CA GLY A 504 -15.36 1.00 -17.67
C GLY A 504 -15.11 2.49 -17.45
N GLY A 505 -13.91 3.00 -17.74
CA GLY A 505 -13.54 4.41 -17.58
C GLY A 505 -12.64 4.63 -16.37
N THR A 506 -12.74 5.80 -15.74
CA THR A 506 -11.89 6.19 -14.59
C THR A 506 -12.72 6.81 -13.46
N TRP A 507 -12.14 6.87 -12.27
CA TRP A 507 -12.71 7.51 -11.08
C TRP A 507 -11.63 8.28 -10.29
N ASP A 508 -12.07 9.20 -9.43
CA ASP A 508 -11.19 10.09 -8.66
C ASP A 508 -11.07 9.64 -7.19
N ASN A 509 -9.87 9.24 -6.76
CA ASN A 509 -9.56 9.02 -5.35
C ASN A 509 -9.20 10.34 -4.66
N LYS A 510 -10.09 10.85 -3.80
CA LYS A 510 -9.92 12.14 -3.13
C LYS A 510 -9.14 12.01 -1.81
N TRP A 511 -8.26 12.97 -1.56
CA TRP A 511 -7.32 12.92 -0.45
C TRP A 511 -7.72 13.79 0.70
N LEU A 512 -8.68 13.28 1.45
CA LEU A 512 -9.26 13.96 2.60
C LEU A 512 -9.18 13.02 3.79
N GLY A 513 -8.70 13.55 4.91
CA GLY A 513 -8.85 12.91 6.20
C GLY A 513 -10.32 12.76 6.57
N GLU A 514 -10.64 11.80 7.43
CA GLU A 514 -11.95 11.79 8.10
C GLU A 514 -11.86 12.59 9.39
N ASP A 515 -12.78 13.54 9.55
CA ASP A 515 -12.95 14.25 10.80
C ASP A 515 -13.95 13.47 11.66
N PHE A 516 -13.51 13.09 12.85
CA PHE A 516 -14.34 12.39 13.82
C PHE A 516 -14.84 13.32 14.93
N SER A 517 -14.50 14.61 14.92
CA SER A 517 -14.73 15.54 16.04
C SER A 517 -16.17 15.92 16.35
#